data_AF-A0A453IKD6-F1
#
_entry.id   AF-A0A453IKD6-F1
#
_cell.length_a   1.000
_cell.length_b   1.000
_cell.length_c   1.000
_cell.angle_alpha   90.00
_cell.angle_beta   90.00
_cell.angle_gamma   90.00
#
_symmetry.space_group_name_H-M   'P 1'
#
loop_
_entity.id
_entity.type
_entity.pdbx_description
1 polymer ?
#
loop_
_entity_poly.entity_id
_entity_poly.type
_entity_poly.pdbx_seq_one_letter_code
_entity_poly.pdbx_strand_id
1 'polypeptide(L)' 'AKTDPMGCLGAVAASECKVYEYLLKIPACNQTRESVTEFANRCEGFKLTDADKQNIINWRPTSVADVYAVLPCLFC' A
#
# COMPACT_ATOMS: atom_id res chain seq x y z
N ALA A 1 -2.40 16.16 26.93
CA ALA A 1 -2.99 16.52 25.63
C ALA A 1 -2.37 15.62 24.57
N LYS A 2 -3.16 14.93 23.74
CA LYS A 2 -2.60 14.21 22.58
C LYS A 2 -2.24 15.27 21.56
N THR A 3 -0.95 15.44 21.30
CA THR A 3 -0.44 16.37 20.30
C THR A 3 -0.96 15.90 18.94
N ASP A 4 -1.82 16.70 18.30
CA ASP A 4 -2.21 16.46 16.92
C ASP A 4 -0.97 16.62 16.04
N PRO A 5 -0.45 15.54 15.42
CA PRO A 5 0.75 15.63 14.61
C PRO A 5 0.58 16.57 13.40
N MET A 6 -0.66 16.91 13.02
CA MET A 6 -1.00 17.87 11.98
C MET A 6 -1.55 19.20 12.53
N GLY A 7 -1.35 19.50 13.81
CA GLY A 7 -1.88 20.71 14.46
C GLY A 7 -1.42 22.06 13.88
N CYS A 8 -0.53 22.07 12.86
CA CYS A 8 -0.19 23.25 12.07
C CYS A 8 -0.94 23.35 10.72
N LEU A 9 -1.77 22.36 10.36
CA LEU A 9 -2.50 22.29 9.09
C LEU A 9 -3.95 22.72 9.28
N GLY A 10 -4.19 24.03 9.40
CA GLY A 10 -5.54 24.60 9.27
C GLY A 10 -6.18 24.44 7.87
N ALA A 11 -5.63 23.57 7.01
CA ALA A 11 -5.93 23.48 5.58
C ALA A 11 -6.24 22.07 5.06
N VAL A 12 -6.23 21.03 5.91
CA VAL A 12 -6.43 19.64 5.49
C VAL A 12 -7.77 19.12 6.02
N ALA A 13 -8.56 18.50 5.14
CA ALA A 13 -9.88 18.01 5.52
C ALA A 13 -9.75 16.85 6.50
N ALA A 14 -10.71 16.71 7.42
CA ALA A 14 -10.74 15.58 8.36
C ALA A 14 -10.72 14.21 7.67
N SER A 15 -11.26 14.12 6.44
CA SER A 15 -11.15 12.92 5.60
C SER A 15 -9.73 12.60 5.18
N GLU A 16 -8.93 13.61 4.83
CA GLU A 16 -7.53 13.44 4.43
C GLU A 16 -6.68 13.00 5.62
N CYS A 17 -6.90 13.60 6.81
CA CYS A 17 -6.24 13.15 8.03
C CYS A 17 -6.57 11.68 8.36
N LYS A 18 -7.84 11.26 8.22
CA LYS A 18 -8.25 9.87 8.42
C LYS A 18 -7.58 8.91 7.43
N VAL A 19 -7.45 9.31 6.16
CA VAL A 19 -6.75 8.51 5.15
C VAL A 19 -5.26 8.40 5.50
N TYR A 20 -4.62 9.50 5.86
CA TYR A 20 -3.21 9.49 6.26
C TYR A 20 -2.95 8.60 7.49
N GLU A 21 -3.77 8.72 8.54
CA GLU A 21 -3.68 7.86 9.71
C GLU A 21 -3.89 6.38 9.39
N TYR A 22 -4.76 6.05 8.43
CA TYR A 22 -4.93 4.69 7.95
C TYR A 22 -3.69 4.20 7.21
N LEU A 23 -3.16 5.01 6.28
CA LEU A 23 -1.97 4.66 5.50
C LEU A 23 -0.73 4.45 6.37
N LEU A 24 -0.59 5.19 7.48
CA LEU A 24 0.49 4.98 8.45
C LEU A 24 0.42 3.63 9.18
N LYS A 25 -0.78 3.05 9.31
CA LYS A 25 -1.01 1.81 10.06
C LYS A 25 -0.88 0.55 9.21
N ILE A 26 -0.91 0.66 7.88
CA ILE A 26 -0.80 -0.47 6.97
C ILE A 26 0.66 -0.74 6.57
N PRO A 27 1.00 -1.96 6.12
CA PRO A 27 2.38 -2.34 5.77
C PRO A 27 3.02 -1.49 4.67
N ALA A 28 2.23 -0.80 3.85
CA ALA A 28 2.72 0.08 2.78
C ALA A 28 3.34 1.40 3.26
N CYS A 29 3.22 1.75 4.54
CA CYS A 29 3.61 3.06 5.07
C CYS A 29 5.09 3.42 4.90
N ASN A 30 5.97 2.43 4.72
CA ASN A 30 7.42 2.60 4.64
C ASN A 30 8.00 2.33 3.25
N GLN A 31 7.18 2.28 2.21
CA GLN A 31 7.64 2.11 0.84
C GLN A 31 8.07 3.43 0.22
N THR A 32 9.05 3.37 -0.68
CA THR A 32 9.47 4.52 -1.48
C THR A 32 8.91 4.41 -2.89
N ARG A 33 8.89 5.53 -3.62
CA ARG A 33 8.44 5.54 -5.01
C ARG A 33 9.32 4.65 -5.88
N GLU A 34 10.63 4.64 -5.60
CA GLU A 34 11.62 3.82 -6.29
C GLU A 34 11.34 2.33 -6.06
N SER A 35 11.06 1.90 -4.83
CA SER A 35 10.74 0.49 -4.55
C SER A 35 9.46 0.04 -5.23
N VAL A 36 8.44 0.91 -5.28
CA VAL A 36 7.17 0.61 -5.97
C VAL A 36 7.37 0.50 -7.47
N THR A 37 8.14 1.42 -8.07
CA THR A 37 8.45 1.39 -9.51
C THR A 37 9.29 0.17 -9.87
N GLU A 38 10.31 -0.17 -9.08
CA GLU A 38 11.11 -1.38 -9.30
C GLU A 38 10.24 -2.64 -9.27
N PHE A 39 9.35 -2.75 -8.28
CA PHE A 39 8.40 -3.86 -8.18
C PHE A 39 7.48 -3.94 -9.41
N ALA A 40 6.92 -2.80 -9.84
CA ALA A 40 6.04 -2.74 -11.01
C ALA A 40 6.75 -3.19 -12.29
N ASN A 41 7.98 -2.74 -12.52
CA ASN A 41 8.81 -3.15 -13.67
C ASN A 41 9.13 -4.65 -13.63
N ARG A 42 9.46 -5.19 -12.45
CA ARG A 42 9.69 -6.63 -12.28
C ARG A 42 8.45 -7.46 -12.56
N CYS A 43 7.26 -6.92 -12.30
CA CYS A 43 5.98 -7.59 -12.57
C CYS A 43 5.66 -7.70 -14.06
N GLU A 44 6.31 -6.96 -14.96
CA GLU A 44 6.06 -7.03 -16.42
C GLU A 44 6.35 -8.42 -17.01
N GLY A 45 7.23 -9.19 -16.37
CA GLY A 45 7.50 -10.59 -16.73
C GLY A 45 6.46 -11.59 -16.24
N PHE A 46 5.46 -11.15 -15.47
CA PHE A 46 4.45 -12.00 -14.84
C PHE A 46 3.05 -11.62 -15.33
N LYS A 47 2.15 -12.60 -15.40
CA LYS A 47 0.74 -12.38 -15.74
C LYS A 47 -0.05 -11.86 -14.53
N LEU A 48 0.32 -10.68 -14.03
CA LEU A 48 -0.39 -10.01 -12.93
C LEU A 48 -1.27 -8.90 -13.50
N THR A 49 -2.52 -8.85 -13.06
CA THR A 49 -3.39 -7.72 -13.35
C THR A 49 -2.92 -6.47 -12.57
N ASP A 50 -3.35 -5.28 -12.98
CA ASP A 50 -3.00 -4.07 -12.23
C ASP A 50 -3.60 -4.07 -10.81
N ALA A 51 -4.74 -4.75 -10.62
CA ALA A 51 -5.33 -4.97 -9.30
C ALA A 51 -4.44 -5.87 -8.43
N ASP A 52 -3.89 -6.94 -8.99
CA ASP A 52 -2.95 -7.84 -8.29
C ASP A 52 -1.69 -7.08 -7.83
N LYS A 53 -1.09 -6.30 -8.74
CA LYS A 53 0.09 -5.47 -8.42
C LYS A 53 -0.23 -4.49 -7.29
N GLN A 54 -1.37 -3.81 -7.37
CA GLN A 54 -1.80 -2.84 -6.34
C GLN A 54 -2.05 -3.52 -4.98
N ASN A 55 -2.64 -4.71 -4.97
CA ASN A 55 -2.87 -5.47 -3.74
C ASN A 55 -1.56 -5.89 -3.08
N ILE A 56 -0.59 -6.38 -3.86
CA ILE A 56 0.74 -6.72 -3.36
C ILE A 56 1.45 -5.49 -2.79
N ILE A 57 1.38 -4.35 -3.49
CA ILE A 57 1.98 -3.08 -3.00
C ILE A 57 1.33 -2.67 -1.68
N ASN A 58 0.01 -2.72 -1.56
CA ASN A 58 -0.68 -2.25 -0.35
C ASN A 58 -0.51 -3.17 0.86
N TRP A 59 -0.58 -4.50 0.65
CA TRP A 59 -0.53 -5.49 1.73
C TRP A 59 0.87 -5.99 2.06
N ARG A 60 1.80 -5.86 1.13
CA ARG A 60 3.21 -6.26 1.26
C ARG A 60 3.35 -7.67 1.88
N PRO A 61 2.88 -8.71 1.17
CA PRO A 61 2.95 -10.09 1.65
C PRO A 61 4.40 -10.48 1.99
N THR A 62 4.58 -11.20 3.09
CA THR A 62 5.90 -11.64 3.59
C THR A 62 6.11 -13.14 3.45
N SER A 63 5.02 -13.87 3.25
CA SER A 63 5.01 -15.32 3.02
C SER A 63 4.32 -15.66 1.71
N VAL A 64 4.60 -16.86 1.21
CA VAL A 64 3.90 -17.40 0.04
C VAL A 64 2.39 -17.52 0.30
N ALA A 65 1.99 -17.87 1.52
CA ALA A 65 0.59 -17.93 1.91
C ALA A 65 -0.09 -16.55 1.83
N ASP A 66 0.61 -15.48 2.24
CA ASP A 66 0.10 -14.12 2.13
C ASP A 66 -0.09 -13.73 0.66
N VAL A 67 0.85 -14.13 -0.22
CA VAL A 67 0.75 -13.89 -1.67
C VAL A 67 -0.52 -14.55 -2.23
N TYR A 68 -0.81 -15.80 -1.88
CA TYR A 68 -2.04 -16.48 -2.30
C TYR A 68 -3.30 -15.79 -1.77
N ALA A 69 -3.25 -15.18 -0.59
CA ALA A 69 -4.39 -14.47 -0.02
C ALA A 69 -4.67 -13.12 -0.71
N VAL A 70 -3.65 -12.45 -1.26
CA VAL A 70 -3.79 -11.13 -1.89
C VAL A 70 -3.92 -11.17 -3.42
N LEU A 71 -3.62 -12.32 -4.04
CA LEU A 71 -3.73 -12.57 -5.47
C LEU A 71 -5.00 -13.37 -5.80
N PRO A 72 -6.15 -12.71 -6.03
CA PRO A 72 -7.37 -13.40 -6.44
C PRO A 72 -7.19 -14.14 -7.78
N CYS A 73 -6.31 -13.66 -8.66
CA CYS A 73 -6.07 -14.25 -9.98
C CYS A 73 -5.15 -15.49 -9.98
N LEU A 74 -4.54 -15.89 -8.86
CA LEU A 74 -3.77 -17.15 -8.78
C LEU A 74 -4.65 -18.41 -8.86
N PHE A 75 -5.97 -18.26 -8.81
CA PHE A 75 -6.96 -19.34 -8.86
C PHE A 75 -7.73 -19.44 -10.20
N CYS A 76 -7.41 -18.61 -11.20
CA CYS A 76 -8.02 -18.66 -12.54
C CYS A 76 -7.12 -19.35 -13.57
#